data_AF-A0A318ING7-F1
#
_entry.id   AF-A0A318ING7-F1
#
_cell.length_a   1.000
_cell.length_b   1.000
_cell.length_c   1.000
_cell.angle_alpha   90.00
_cell.angle_beta   90.00
_cell.angle_gamma   90.00
#
_symmetry.space_group_name_H-M   'P 1'
#
loop_
_entity.id
_entity.type
_entity.pdbx_description
1 polymer ?
#
loop_
_entity_poly.entity_id
_entity_poly.type
_entity_poly.pdbx_seq_one_letter_code
_entity_poly.pdbx_strand_id
1 'polypeptide(L)'
;MTFSIVGRCPETGQLGIAISSSSIAVGARCPWVRAGVGAVATQNITLPALGPQILDLIEHEQLGSAAALDRALSANGWSQYRQVTVIDGQGQTACFTGKEALGTHHAVKGEQCVAAGNLLAAPAVIDTMVRAFEQAPGLLADRLLAAMHAAIAAGGEAGPVHSAALKVVGDVAWPIVDLRVDWADADPIGQLDALWRAYRPQMQDYQTRALNPTAAPSYGVPGDE
;
A
#
# COMPACT_ATOMS: atom_id res chain seq x y z
N MET A 1 4.18 -6.42 -13.59
CA MET A 1 5.40 -5.75 -13.12
C MET A 1 4.95 -4.85 -12.01
N THR A 2 5.25 -5.24 -10.78
CA THR A 2 4.78 -4.54 -9.58
C THR A 2 5.70 -4.86 -8.41
N PHE A 3 5.99 -3.86 -7.58
CA PHE A 3 6.41 -4.10 -6.20
C PHE A 3 5.57 -3.23 -5.26
N SER A 4 5.29 -3.77 -4.08
CA SER A 4 4.48 -3.11 -3.06
C SER A 4 4.92 -3.51 -1.66
N ILE A 5 4.55 -2.67 -0.71
CA ILE A 5 4.67 -2.93 0.72
C ILE A 5 3.37 -2.52 1.40
N VAL A 6 2.85 -3.41 2.23
CA VAL A 6 1.79 -3.10 3.21
C VAL A 6 2.47 -2.97 4.58
N GLY A 7 2.02 -2.03 5.40
CA GLY A 7 2.64 -1.76 6.68
C GLY A 7 1.67 -1.23 7.74
N ARG A 8 2.08 -1.36 9.00
CA ARG A 8 1.36 -0.88 10.18
C ARG A 8 2.29 -0.03 11.04
N CYS A 9 1.75 1.04 11.62
CA CYS A 9 2.41 1.76 12.70
C CYS A 9 1.88 1.23 14.04
N PRO A 10 2.71 0.61 14.90
CA PRO A 10 2.23 0.07 16.17
C PRO A 10 1.84 1.11 17.20
N GLU A 11 2.40 2.32 17.10
CA GLU A 11 2.13 3.43 18.01
C GLU A 11 0.78 4.10 17.71
N THR A 12 0.46 4.29 16.43
CA THR A 12 -0.75 5.01 16.00
C THR A 12 -1.87 4.09 15.53
N GLY A 13 -1.61 2.80 15.32
CA GLY A 13 -2.55 1.86 14.73
C GLY A 13 -2.81 2.08 13.23
N GLN A 14 -2.14 3.06 12.60
CA GLN A 14 -2.29 3.33 11.18
C GLN A 14 -1.90 2.13 10.33
N LEU A 15 -2.62 1.95 9.23
CA LEU A 15 -2.38 0.91 8.23
C LEU A 15 -2.19 1.59 6.87
N GLY A 16 -1.29 1.07 6.05
CA GLY A 16 -1.00 1.70 4.77
C GLY A 16 -0.30 0.81 3.78
N ILE A 17 -0.29 1.29 2.53
CA ILE A 17 0.31 0.62 1.38
C ILE A 17 1.03 1.65 0.52
N ALA A 18 2.22 1.30 0.06
CA ALA A 18 2.83 1.93 -1.10
C ALA A 18 3.10 0.89 -2.20
N ILE A 19 2.87 1.28 -3.44
CA ILE A 19 2.90 0.38 -4.59
C ILE A 19 3.32 1.13 -5.86
N SER A 20 4.08 0.47 -6.74
CA SER A 20 4.46 0.99 -8.05
C SER A 20 4.38 -0.11 -9.10
N SER A 21 4.13 0.29 -10.35
CA SER A 21 3.97 -0.62 -11.48
C SER A 21 4.29 0.06 -12.81
N SER A 22 4.76 -0.73 -13.78
CA SER A 22 4.78 -0.32 -15.19
C SER A 22 3.42 -0.16 -15.86
N SER A 23 2.35 -0.68 -15.26
CA SER A 23 1.00 -0.51 -15.78
C SER A 23 0.37 0.79 -15.28
N ILE A 24 -0.57 1.34 -16.04
CA ILE A 24 -1.34 2.52 -15.65
C ILE A 24 -2.20 2.27 -14.40
N ALA A 25 -2.43 3.32 -13.61
CA ALA A 25 -3.40 3.40 -12.53
C ALA A 25 -3.32 2.24 -11.52
N VAL A 26 -2.12 1.89 -11.05
CA VAL A 26 -1.96 0.83 -10.03
C VAL A 26 -2.70 1.15 -8.74
N GLY A 27 -2.77 2.44 -8.37
CA GLY A 27 -3.43 2.92 -7.16
C GLY A 27 -4.94 2.65 -7.11
N ALA A 28 -5.61 2.61 -8.26
CA ALA A 28 -7.06 2.30 -8.31
C ALA A 28 -7.38 0.81 -8.13
N ARG A 29 -6.41 -0.08 -8.38
CA ARG A 29 -6.69 -1.50 -8.63
C ARG A 29 -6.14 -2.42 -7.55
N CYS A 30 -5.00 -2.06 -6.97
CA CYS A 30 -4.18 -2.98 -6.20
C CYS A 30 -4.18 -2.70 -4.68
N PRO A 31 -4.10 -1.44 -4.18
CA PRO A 31 -4.01 -1.17 -2.75
C PRO A 31 -5.38 -0.99 -2.08
N TRP A 32 -5.65 -1.78 -1.04
CA TRP A 32 -6.87 -1.74 -0.26
C TRP A 32 -6.55 -1.59 1.21
N VAL A 33 -7.17 -0.62 1.88
CA VAL A 33 -6.94 -0.35 3.30
C VAL A 33 -8.28 -0.12 3.98
N ARG A 34 -8.41 -0.54 5.24
CA ARG A 34 -9.58 -0.29 6.08
C ARG A 34 -9.14 -0.02 7.51
N ALA A 35 -9.56 1.12 8.05
CA ALA A 35 -9.22 1.57 9.40
C ALA A 35 -9.55 0.49 10.43
N GLY A 36 -8.62 0.20 11.34
CA GLY A 36 -8.77 -0.82 12.37
C GLY A 36 -8.82 -2.29 11.90
N VAL A 37 -8.91 -2.55 10.58
CA VAL A 37 -9.10 -3.90 10.03
C VAL A 37 -7.82 -4.43 9.40
N GLY A 38 -7.28 -3.74 8.39
CA GLY A 38 -6.09 -4.22 7.68
C GLY A 38 -5.74 -3.48 6.40
N ALA A 39 -4.67 -3.94 5.77
CA ALA A 39 -4.19 -3.50 4.48
C ALA A 39 -3.87 -4.71 3.60
N VAL A 40 -4.34 -4.69 2.35
CA VAL A 40 -4.19 -5.76 1.36
C VAL A 40 -3.70 -5.19 0.03
N ALA A 41 -2.60 -5.72 -0.50
CA ALA A 41 -2.18 -5.45 -1.87
C ALA A 41 -2.44 -6.67 -2.76
N THR A 42 -3.10 -6.47 -3.90
CA THR A 42 -3.36 -7.54 -4.89
C THR A 42 -2.68 -7.19 -6.22
N GLN A 43 -1.77 -8.05 -6.70
CA GLN A 43 -0.89 -7.75 -7.82
C GLN A 43 -0.59 -8.99 -8.70
N ASN A 44 0.43 -8.87 -9.57
CA ASN A 44 0.69 -9.74 -10.73
C ASN A 44 -0.43 -9.62 -11.78
N ILE A 45 -1.20 -10.68 -12.04
CA ILE A 45 -2.44 -10.58 -12.80
C ILE A 45 -3.54 -10.29 -11.78
N THR A 46 -3.64 -9.01 -11.39
CA THR A 46 -4.47 -8.57 -10.27
C THR A 46 -5.95 -8.95 -10.45
N LEU A 47 -6.59 -9.36 -9.35
CA LEU A 47 -8.04 -9.39 -9.21
C LEU A 47 -8.39 -8.38 -8.12
N PRO A 48 -8.87 -7.17 -8.48
CA PRO A 48 -9.11 -6.09 -7.51
C PRO A 48 -10.05 -6.52 -6.37
N ALA A 49 -11.05 -7.36 -6.66
CA ALA A 49 -12.03 -7.84 -5.69
C ALA A 49 -11.42 -8.59 -4.48
N LEU A 50 -10.21 -9.17 -4.61
CA LEU A 50 -9.55 -9.86 -3.49
C LEU A 50 -9.29 -8.94 -2.30
N GLY A 51 -9.00 -7.66 -2.54
CA GLY A 51 -8.72 -6.69 -1.49
C GLY A 51 -9.88 -6.52 -0.50
N PRO A 52 -11.04 -6.01 -0.94
CA PRO A 52 -12.20 -5.86 -0.08
C PRO A 52 -12.69 -7.20 0.46
N GLN A 53 -12.66 -8.29 -0.32
CA GLN A 53 -13.06 -9.62 0.17
C GLN A 53 -12.23 -10.09 1.36
N ILE A 54 -10.91 -9.95 1.31
CA ILE A 54 -10.03 -10.34 2.42
C ILE A 54 -10.29 -9.44 3.64
N LEU A 55 -10.49 -8.14 3.44
CA LEU A 55 -10.82 -7.21 4.53
C LEU A 55 -12.18 -7.54 5.17
N ASP A 56 -13.18 -7.93 4.38
CA ASP A 56 -14.50 -8.36 4.87
C ASP A 56 -14.40 -9.66 5.69
N LEU A 57 -13.55 -10.59 5.27
CA LEU A 57 -13.28 -11.83 6.02
C LEU A 57 -12.59 -11.54 7.36
N ILE A 58 -11.69 -10.56 7.41
CA ILE A 58 -11.05 -10.12 8.65
C ILE A 58 -12.06 -9.42 9.56
N GLU A 59 -12.84 -8.48 9.02
CA GLU A 59 -13.75 -7.64 9.82
C GLU A 59 -15.02 -8.37 10.27
N HIS A 60 -15.68 -9.10 9.38
CA HIS A 60 -17.01 -9.65 9.65
C HIS A 60 -16.95 -11.12 10.08
N GLU A 61 -16.01 -11.90 9.54
CA GLU A 61 -15.81 -13.30 9.94
C GLU A 61 -14.72 -13.47 11.00
N GLN A 62 -14.03 -12.39 11.38
CA GLN A 62 -13.00 -12.39 12.43
C GLN A 62 -11.88 -13.42 12.15
N LEU A 63 -11.60 -13.67 10.87
CA LEU A 63 -10.51 -14.55 10.46
C LEU A 63 -9.17 -13.83 10.58
N GLY A 64 -8.15 -14.53 11.06
CA GLY A 64 -6.78 -14.04 11.01
C GLY A 64 -6.29 -13.90 9.57
N SER A 65 -5.32 -13.01 9.34
CA SER A 65 -4.79 -12.65 8.01
C SER A 65 -4.52 -13.82 7.06
N ALA A 66 -3.93 -14.92 7.56
CA ALA A 66 -3.65 -16.10 6.75
C ALA A 66 -4.91 -16.87 6.34
N ALA A 67 -5.85 -17.08 7.28
CA ALA A 67 -7.09 -17.79 7.00
C ALA A 67 -8.01 -16.99 6.05
N ALA A 68 -8.07 -15.67 6.23
CA ALA A 68 -8.80 -14.77 5.32
C ALA A 68 -8.23 -14.83 3.89
N LEU A 69 -6.90 -14.77 3.76
CA LEU A 69 -6.21 -14.90 2.47
C LEU A 69 -6.51 -16.24 1.79
N ASP A 70 -6.34 -17.35 2.50
CA ASP A 70 -6.57 -18.70 1.95
C ASP A 70 -8.03 -18.91 1.54
N ARG A 71 -8.97 -18.42 2.35
CA ARG A 71 -10.41 -18.49 2.04
C ARG A 71 -10.74 -17.70 0.77
N ALA A 72 -10.25 -16.47 0.66
CA ALA A 72 -10.50 -15.63 -0.52
C ALA A 72 -9.87 -16.21 -1.78
N LEU A 73 -8.66 -16.76 -1.71
CA LEU A 73 -7.99 -17.36 -2.87
C LEU A 73 -8.68 -18.64 -3.34
N SER A 74 -9.25 -19.42 -2.41
CA SER A 74 -9.93 -20.68 -2.70
C SER A 74 -11.27 -20.52 -3.42
N ALA A 75 -11.89 -19.33 -3.34
CA ALA A 75 -13.18 -19.06 -3.97
C ALA A 75 -13.09 -18.77 -5.50
N ASN A 76 -11.88 -18.57 -6.04
CA ASN A 76 -11.72 -17.80 -7.29
C ASN A 76 -11.21 -18.61 -8.49
N GLY A 77 -10.87 -19.89 -8.34
CA GLY A 77 -10.36 -20.79 -9.42
C GLY A 77 -9.03 -20.41 -10.09
N TRP A 78 -8.55 -19.17 -9.89
CA TRP A 78 -7.42 -18.57 -10.61
C TRP A 78 -6.34 -18.02 -9.67
N SER A 79 -6.27 -18.52 -8.44
CA SER A 79 -5.31 -18.07 -7.42
C SER A 79 -3.87 -18.20 -7.90
N GLN A 80 -3.54 -19.21 -8.72
CA GLN A 80 -2.21 -19.44 -9.28
C GLN A 80 -1.63 -18.25 -10.06
N TYR A 81 -2.46 -17.32 -10.52
CA TYR A 81 -2.04 -16.11 -11.25
C TYR A 81 -1.91 -14.87 -10.36
N ARG A 82 -2.21 -14.97 -9.07
CA ARG A 82 -2.27 -13.85 -8.12
C ARG A 82 -1.02 -13.79 -7.26
N GLN A 83 -0.67 -12.57 -6.87
CA GLN A 83 0.25 -12.32 -5.76
C GLN A 83 -0.46 -11.37 -4.80
N VAL A 84 -0.51 -11.71 -3.52
CA VAL A 84 -1.29 -10.96 -2.52
C VAL A 84 -0.49 -10.86 -1.22
N THR A 85 -0.50 -9.68 -0.60
CA THR A 85 0.03 -9.43 0.74
C THR A 85 -1.05 -8.85 1.63
N VAL A 86 -1.02 -9.21 2.90
CA VAL A 86 -2.01 -8.84 3.92
C VAL A 86 -1.28 -8.50 5.21
N ILE A 87 -1.68 -7.41 5.86
CA ILE A 87 -1.41 -7.13 7.27
C ILE A 87 -2.72 -6.71 7.94
N ASP A 88 -3.07 -7.31 9.07
CA ASP A 88 -4.26 -6.91 9.83
C ASP A 88 -3.97 -5.80 10.86
N GLY A 89 -5.02 -5.29 11.50
CA GLY A 89 -4.96 -4.25 12.53
C GLY A 89 -4.15 -4.65 13.77
N GLN A 90 -3.86 -5.93 13.96
CA GLN A 90 -3.01 -6.47 15.04
C GLN A 90 -1.56 -6.67 14.59
N GLY A 91 -1.25 -6.44 13.31
CA GLY A 91 0.08 -6.58 12.73
C GLY A 91 0.44 -8.00 12.33
N GLN A 92 -0.52 -8.95 12.30
CA GLN A 92 -0.26 -10.28 11.75
C GLN A 92 -0.22 -10.19 10.23
N THR A 93 0.65 -11.00 9.63
CA THR A 93 1.00 -10.87 8.21
C THR A 93 0.79 -12.17 7.44
N ALA A 94 0.25 -12.04 6.22
CA ALA A 94 0.12 -13.14 5.28
C ALA A 94 0.55 -12.71 3.87
N CYS A 95 1.05 -13.66 3.10
CA CYS A 95 1.38 -13.44 1.69
C CYS A 95 1.19 -14.73 0.90
N PHE A 96 0.84 -14.58 -0.36
CA PHE A 96 0.71 -15.67 -1.31
C PHE A 96 1.31 -15.24 -2.65
N THR A 97 2.08 -16.13 -3.28
CA THR A 97 2.55 -15.98 -4.67
C THR A 97 2.16 -17.23 -5.43
N GLY A 98 1.27 -17.07 -6.41
CA GLY A 98 0.83 -18.17 -7.24
C GLY A 98 1.93 -18.66 -8.19
N LYS A 99 1.86 -19.94 -8.56
CA LYS A 99 2.87 -20.60 -9.43
C LYS A 99 2.99 -20.00 -10.84
N GLU A 100 2.00 -19.22 -11.30
CA GLU A 100 2.00 -18.51 -12.58
C GLU A 100 2.38 -17.02 -12.41
N ALA A 101 3.04 -16.67 -11.29
CA ALA A 101 3.60 -15.33 -11.09
C ALA A 101 4.65 -15.02 -12.16
N LEU A 102 4.59 -13.81 -12.73
CA LEU A 102 5.40 -13.44 -13.87
C LEU A 102 6.84 -13.09 -13.44
N GLY A 103 7.81 -13.65 -14.16
CA GLY A 103 9.24 -13.35 -14.03
C GLY A 103 9.80 -13.58 -12.63
N THR A 104 10.89 -12.88 -12.31
CA THR A 104 11.46 -12.89 -10.97
C THR A 104 10.45 -12.32 -9.97
N HIS A 105 10.10 -13.10 -8.96
CA HIS A 105 9.17 -12.69 -7.93
C HIS A 105 9.71 -13.04 -6.54
N HIS A 106 9.32 -12.25 -5.55
CA HIS A 106 9.69 -12.48 -4.16
C HIS A 106 8.62 -11.90 -3.23
N ALA A 107 8.56 -12.41 -2.00
CA ALA A 107 7.70 -11.89 -0.95
C ALA A 107 8.38 -12.08 0.41
N VAL A 108 8.39 -11.04 1.24
CA VAL A 108 9.08 -11.03 2.53
C VAL A 108 8.15 -10.43 3.58
N LYS A 109 8.01 -11.15 4.68
CA LYS A 109 7.36 -10.64 5.91
C LYS A 109 8.44 -10.02 6.77
N GLY A 110 8.20 -8.79 7.22
CA GLY A 110 9.05 -8.07 8.16
C GLY A 110 8.28 -7.69 9.43
N GLU A 111 8.93 -6.90 10.28
CA GLU A 111 8.31 -6.32 11.45
C GLU A 111 7.31 -5.24 11.05
N GLN A 112 6.03 -5.48 11.36
CA GLN A 112 4.91 -4.58 11.02
C GLN A 112 4.76 -4.30 9.52
N CYS A 113 5.27 -5.17 8.64
CA CYS A 113 5.08 -5.03 7.19
C CYS A 113 5.17 -6.34 6.42
N VAL A 114 4.69 -6.31 5.18
CA VAL A 114 4.93 -7.34 4.17
C VAL A 114 5.19 -6.66 2.84
N ALA A 115 6.27 -7.02 2.18
CA ALA A 115 6.57 -6.57 0.82
C ALA A 115 6.50 -7.75 -0.16
N ALA A 116 6.08 -7.47 -1.40
CA ALA A 116 6.10 -8.45 -2.47
C ALA A 116 6.27 -7.80 -3.83
N GLY A 117 6.80 -8.55 -4.79
CA GLY A 117 6.89 -8.11 -6.17
C GLY A 117 6.97 -9.23 -7.20
N ASN A 118 6.72 -8.86 -8.44
CA ASN A 118 6.78 -9.71 -9.64
C ASN A 118 7.43 -8.94 -10.80
N LEU A 119 8.07 -9.67 -11.72
CA LEU A 119 8.90 -9.12 -12.79
C LEU A 119 9.97 -8.15 -12.25
N LEU A 120 10.60 -8.54 -11.14
CA LEU A 120 11.65 -7.79 -10.45
C LEU A 120 12.99 -7.87 -11.21
N ALA A 121 13.84 -6.87 -11.04
CA ALA A 121 15.24 -6.96 -11.47
C ALA A 121 15.99 -8.07 -10.70
N ALA A 122 15.73 -8.20 -9.40
CA ALA A 122 16.26 -9.26 -8.54
C ALA A 122 15.38 -9.43 -7.27
N PRO A 123 15.43 -10.60 -6.58
CA PRO A 123 14.73 -10.78 -5.30
C PRO A 123 15.14 -9.75 -4.22
N ALA A 124 16.42 -9.32 -4.24
CA ALA A 124 16.99 -8.36 -3.29
C ALA A 124 16.25 -7.01 -3.23
N VAL A 125 15.47 -6.67 -4.26
CA VAL A 125 14.57 -5.49 -4.28
C VAL A 125 13.59 -5.54 -3.11
N ILE A 126 12.96 -6.70 -2.89
CA ILE A 126 11.95 -6.87 -1.82
C ILE A 126 12.62 -6.97 -0.45
N ASP A 127 13.78 -7.63 -0.35
CA ASP A 127 14.53 -7.69 0.91
C ASP A 127 14.95 -6.28 1.37
N THR A 128 15.40 -5.44 0.43
CA THR A 128 15.82 -4.05 0.70
C THR A 128 14.62 -3.19 1.09
N MET A 129 13.46 -3.40 0.46
CA MET A 129 12.22 -2.70 0.76
C MET A 129 11.78 -2.91 2.21
N VAL A 130 11.82 -4.16 2.70
CA VAL A 130 11.49 -4.49 4.10
C VAL A 130 12.46 -3.84 5.07
N ARG A 131 13.78 -3.99 4.85
CA ARG A 131 14.80 -3.39 5.74
C ARG A 131 14.66 -1.87 5.84
N ALA A 132 14.39 -1.20 4.71
CA ALA A 132 14.21 0.24 4.70
C ALA A 132 12.95 0.67 5.49
N PHE A 133 11.85 -0.07 5.40
CA PHE A 133 10.64 0.21 6.17
C PHE A 133 10.85 0.05 7.69
N GLU A 134 11.57 -1.00 8.09
CA GLU A 134 11.88 -1.30 9.50
C GLU A 134 12.82 -0.25 10.12
N GLN A 135 13.74 0.29 9.33
CA GLN A 135 14.73 1.28 9.79
C GLN A 135 14.26 2.73 9.68
N ALA A 136 13.25 3.01 8.85
CA ALA A 136 12.76 4.36 8.65
C ALA A 136 11.98 4.86 9.89
N PRO A 137 12.31 6.06 10.41
CA PRO A 137 11.53 6.70 11.46
C PRO A 137 10.35 7.51 10.88
N GLY A 138 9.48 7.99 11.77
CA GLY A 138 8.46 8.98 11.42
C GLY A 138 7.10 8.38 11.07
N LEU A 139 6.32 9.13 10.28
CA LEU A 139 4.95 8.75 9.94
C LEU A 139 4.95 7.48 9.08
N LEU A 140 3.88 6.68 9.15
CA LEU A 140 3.76 5.48 8.34
C LEU A 140 3.97 5.76 6.84
N ALA A 141 3.42 6.87 6.35
CA ALA A 141 3.63 7.36 4.98
C ALA A 141 5.11 7.56 4.62
N ASP A 142 5.91 8.16 5.52
CA ASP A 142 7.35 8.38 5.31
C ASP A 142 8.09 7.04 5.19
N ARG A 143 7.75 6.08 6.06
CA ARG A 143 8.36 4.74 6.10
C ARG A 143 8.03 3.92 4.86
N LEU A 144 6.79 4.00 4.40
CA LEU A 144 6.34 3.37 3.16
C LEU A 144 7.08 3.94 1.94
N LEU A 145 7.23 5.27 1.85
CA LEU A 145 7.98 5.92 0.75
C LEU A 145 9.48 5.60 0.81
N ALA A 146 10.08 5.55 2.00
CA ALA A 146 11.48 5.13 2.16
C ALA A 146 11.71 3.73 1.59
N ALA A 147 10.78 2.80 1.82
CA ALA A 147 10.81 1.46 1.25
C ALA A 147 10.73 1.48 -0.29
N MET A 148 9.85 2.31 -0.88
CA MET A 148 9.74 2.47 -2.34
C MET A 148 11.04 2.99 -2.97
N HIS A 149 11.67 3.99 -2.36
CA HIS A 149 12.95 4.52 -2.84
C HIS A 149 14.07 3.48 -2.75
N ALA A 150 14.12 2.72 -1.66
CA ALA A 150 15.11 1.67 -1.48
C ALA A 150 14.93 0.52 -2.49
N ALA A 151 13.68 0.16 -2.82
CA ALA A 151 13.37 -0.82 -3.85
C ALA A 151 13.87 -0.38 -5.24
N ILE A 152 13.63 0.89 -5.64
CA ILE A 152 14.17 1.44 -6.90
C ILE A 152 15.70 1.48 -6.90
N ALA A 153 16.33 1.91 -5.80
CA ALA A 153 17.78 1.93 -5.69
C ALA A 153 18.40 0.51 -5.80
N ALA A 154 17.68 -0.52 -5.37
CA ALA A 154 18.05 -1.92 -5.54
C ALA A 154 17.76 -2.49 -6.95
N GLY A 155 17.28 -1.65 -7.88
CA GLY A 155 17.01 -2.00 -9.27
C GLY A 155 15.53 -2.04 -9.64
N GLY A 156 14.63 -2.10 -8.67
CA GLY A 156 13.18 -2.09 -8.89
C GLY A 156 12.68 -3.22 -9.80
N GLU A 157 11.84 -2.84 -10.75
CA GLU A 157 11.31 -3.72 -11.79
C GLU A 157 12.37 -4.00 -12.88
N ALA A 158 12.24 -5.11 -13.60
CA ALA A 158 13.14 -5.43 -14.72
C ALA A 158 13.04 -4.40 -15.88
N GLY A 159 11.95 -3.62 -15.93
CA GLY A 159 11.76 -2.49 -16.83
C GLY A 159 11.25 -1.25 -16.09
N PRO A 160 10.89 -0.17 -16.81
CA PRO A 160 10.46 1.08 -16.19
C PRO A 160 9.09 0.94 -15.50
N VAL A 161 8.92 1.70 -14.42
CA VAL A 161 7.63 1.92 -13.75
C VAL A 161 6.98 3.20 -14.26
N HIS A 162 5.65 3.22 -14.31
CA HIS A 162 4.87 4.35 -14.83
C HIS A 162 3.80 4.84 -13.87
N SER A 163 3.35 4.05 -12.89
CA SER A 163 2.38 4.48 -11.90
C SER A 163 2.81 4.13 -10.49
N ALA A 164 2.41 4.94 -9.52
CA ALA A 164 2.68 4.73 -8.12
C ALA A 164 1.53 5.26 -7.25
N ALA A 165 1.34 4.67 -6.08
CA ALA A 165 0.35 5.13 -5.11
C ALA A 165 0.81 4.94 -3.67
N LEU A 166 0.34 5.84 -2.81
CA LEU A 166 0.48 5.79 -1.36
C LEU A 166 -0.91 5.94 -0.75
N LYS A 167 -1.32 4.97 0.06
CA LYS A 167 -2.64 4.96 0.70
C LYS A 167 -2.51 4.61 2.17
N VAL A 168 -3.06 5.43 3.06
CA VAL A 168 -2.98 5.26 4.53
C VAL A 168 -4.33 5.56 5.17
N VAL A 169 -4.71 4.74 6.13
CA VAL A 169 -5.88 4.95 7.02
C VAL A 169 -5.41 5.13 8.46
N GLY A 170 -6.16 5.94 9.21
CA GLY A 170 -6.03 6.13 10.66
C GLY A 170 -7.34 5.77 11.35
N ASP A 171 -7.84 6.66 12.20
CA ASP A 171 -9.02 6.40 13.05
C ASP A 171 -10.36 6.74 12.38
N VAL A 172 -10.33 7.40 11.22
CA VAL A 172 -11.53 7.75 10.45
C VAL A 172 -11.87 6.67 9.40
N ALA A 173 -13.13 6.64 8.97
CA ALA A 173 -13.63 5.63 8.03
C ALA A 173 -13.06 5.75 6.60
N TRP A 174 -12.41 6.87 6.26
CA TRP A 174 -11.79 7.11 4.95
C TRP A 174 -10.25 7.15 5.04
N PRO A 175 -9.55 6.93 3.91
CA PRO A 175 -8.11 7.11 3.85
C PRO A 175 -7.70 8.54 4.20
N ILE A 176 -6.83 8.71 5.19
CA ILE A 176 -6.22 9.99 5.54
C ILE A 176 -5.10 10.39 4.58
N VAL A 177 -4.60 9.44 3.79
CA VAL A 177 -3.72 9.68 2.64
C VAL A 177 -4.23 8.80 1.49
N ASP A 178 -4.49 9.37 0.32
CA ASP A 178 -4.73 8.66 -0.93
C ASP A 178 -4.11 9.48 -2.07
N LEU A 179 -2.82 9.23 -2.33
CA LEU A 179 -2.02 9.94 -3.32
C LEU A 179 -1.67 9.00 -4.45
N ARG A 180 -1.84 9.47 -5.69
CA ARG A 180 -1.71 8.65 -6.89
C ARG A 180 -0.98 9.40 -7.99
N VAL A 181 -0.03 8.71 -8.60
CA VAL A 181 0.53 9.01 -9.92
C VAL A 181 0.05 7.89 -10.83
N ASP A 182 -1.03 8.13 -11.59
CA ASP A 182 -1.65 7.08 -12.39
C ASP A 182 -0.89 6.78 -13.68
N TRP A 183 -0.11 7.75 -14.19
CA TRP A 183 0.85 7.58 -15.27
C TRP A 183 1.91 8.68 -15.20
N ALA A 184 3.17 8.31 -15.44
CA ALA A 184 4.29 9.19 -15.62
C ALA A 184 5.27 8.56 -16.62
N ASP A 185 5.83 9.39 -17.50
CA ASP A 185 6.85 8.92 -18.45
C ASP A 185 8.15 8.54 -17.74
N ALA A 186 8.45 9.19 -16.60
CA ALA A 186 9.59 8.88 -15.75
C ALA A 186 9.30 9.19 -14.27
N ASP A 187 9.97 8.44 -13.40
CA ASP A 187 10.03 8.63 -11.95
C ASP A 187 8.65 8.85 -11.25
N PRO A 188 7.69 7.91 -11.38
CA PRO A 188 6.41 8.04 -10.70
C PRO A 188 6.54 8.05 -9.17
N ILE A 189 7.61 7.47 -8.60
CA ILE A 189 7.83 7.43 -7.14
C ILE A 189 8.34 8.78 -6.64
N GLY A 190 9.27 9.44 -7.34
CA GLY A 190 9.67 10.81 -7.01
C GLY A 190 8.51 11.81 -7.14
N GLN A 191 7.63 11.64 -8.13
CA GLN A 191 6.41 12.44 -8.23
C GLN A 191 5.43 12.18 -7.08
N LEU A 192 5.29 10.92 -6.65
CA LEU A 192 4.48 10.56 -5.49
C LEU A 192 5.04 11.17 -4.19
N ASP A 193 6.37 11.20 -4.04
CA ASP A 193 7.04 11.87 -2.91
C ASP A 193 6.79 13.39 -2.91
N ALA A 194 6.81 14.03 -4.10
CA ALA A 194 6.45 15.44 -4.23
C ALA A 194 5.00 15.72 -3.80
N LEU A 195 4.04 14.85 -4.17
CA LEU A 195 2.66 14.93 -3.70
C LEU A 195 2.58 14.80 -2.18
N TRP A 196 3.32 13.85 -1.59
CA TRP A 196 3.33 13.66 -0.14
C TRP A 196 3.89 14.88 0.60
N ARG A 197 4.99 15.46 0.14
CA ARG A 197 5.57 16.68 0.73
C ARG A 197 4.59 17.85 0.71
N ALA A 198 3.82 18.00 -0.36
CA ALA A 198 2.80 19.04 -0.48
C ALA A 198 1.58 18.77 0.42
N TYR A 199 1.15 17.51 0.53
CA TYR A 199 -0.06 17.12 1.26
C TYR A 199 0.15 17.01 2.77
N ARG A 200 1.29 16.47 3.21
CA ARG A 200 1.62 16.21 4.63
C ARG A 200 1.27 17.35 5.59
N PRO A 201 1.67 18.62 5.36
CA PRO A 201 1.35 19.71 6.29
C PRO A 201 -0.15 20.05 6.36
N GLN A 202 -0.93 19.68 5.34
CA GLN A 202 -2.37 19.98 5.26
C GLN A 202 -3.26 18.81 5.70
N MET A 203 -2.69 17.61 5.84
CA MET A 203 -3.42 16.36 6.12
C MET A 203 -4.32 16.47 7.36
N GLN A 204 -3.82 17.07 8.45
CA GLN A 204 -4.60 17.23 9.68
C GLN A 204 -5.73 18.24 9.49
N ASP A 205 -5.49 19.33 8.76
CA ASP A 205 -6.51 20.36 8.51
C ASP A 205 -7.69 19.79 7.72
N TYR A 206 -7.43 18.93 6.72
CA TYR A 206 -8.52 18.27 5.98
C TYR A 206 -9.36 17.34 6.86
N GLN A 207 -8.75 16.63 7.81
CA GLN A 207 -9.49 15.82 8.77
C GLN A 207 -10.30 16.69 9.73
N THR A 208 -9.69 17.76 10.27
CA THR A 208 -10.38 18.72 11.14
C THR A 208 -11.58 19.34 10.41
N ARG A 209 -11.43 19.73 9.15
CA ARG A 209 -12.54 20.25 8.32
C ARG A 209 -13.70 19.26 8.19
N ALA A 210 -13.38 17.99 7.95
CA ALA A 210 -14.39 16.95 7.79
C ALA A 210 -15.12 16.62 9.10
N LEU A 211 -14.44 16.65 10.24
CA LEU A 211 -14.99 16.26 11.54
C LEU A 211 -15.60 17.44 12.33
N ASN A 212 -14.93 18.59 12.30
CA ASN A 212 -15.32 19.82 12.99
C ASN A 212 -14.86 21.06 12.18
N PRO A 213 -15.64 21.49 11.17
CA PRO A 213 -15.25 22.59 10.29
C PRO A 213 -15.04 23.93 11.02
N THR A 214 -15.59 24.14 12.21
CA THR A 214 -15.41 25.40 12.96
C THR A 214 -14.05 25.49 13.66
N ALA A 215 -13.32 24.38 13.80
CA ALA A 215 -11.98 24.34 14.40
C ALA A 215 -10.86 24.34 13.34
N ALA A 216 -11.23 24.31 12.05
CA ALA A 216 -10.27 24.25 10.97
C ALA A 216 -9.69 25.64 10.63
N PRO A 217 -8.43 25.70 10.17
CA PRO A 217 -7.91 26.92 9.56
C PRO A 217 -8.74 27.31 8.32
N SER A 218 -8.94 28.61 8.15
CA SER A 218 -9.50 29.23 6.94
C SER A 218 -8.82 28.67 5.68
N TYR A 219 -9.60 28.52 4.61
CA TYR A 219 -9.15 28.12 3.29
C TYR A 219 -8.32 29.20 2.59
N GLY A 220 -8.50 30.48 2.96
CA GLY A 220 -7.81 31.61 2.33
C GLY A 220 -8.20 31.79 0.86
N VAL A 221 -9.44 31.46 0.51
CA VAL A 221 -9.99 31.48 -0.86
C VAL A 221 -11.18 32.45 -0.97
N PRO A 222 -11.60 32.85 -2.18
CA PRO A 222 -12.81 33.65 -2.35
C PRO A 222 -14.02 33.00 -1.70
N GLY A 223 -14.74 33.76 -0.84
CA GLY A 223 -15.87 33.26 -0.04
C GLY A 223 -15.54 32.93 1.42
N ASP A 224 -14.31 33.18 1.85
CA ASP A 224 -13.79 32.94 3.20
C ASP A 224 -13.53 34.27 3.96
N GLU A 225 -14.31 35.30 3.63
CA GLU A 225 -14.33 36.64 4.25
C GLU A 225 -15.37 36.75 5.38
#